data_AF-A0A6C7XG77-F1
#
_entry.id   AF-A0A6C7XG77-F1
#
_cell.length_a   1.000
_cell.length_b   1.000
_cell.length_c   1.000
_cell.angle_alpha   90.00
_cell.angle_beta   90.00
_cell.angle_gamma   90.00
#
_symmetry.space_group_name_H-M   'P 1'
#
loop_
_entity.id
_entity.type
_entity.pdbx_description
1 polymer ?
#
loop_
_entity_poly.entity_id
_entity_poly.type
_entity_poly.pdbx_seq_one_letter_code
_entity_poly.pdbx_strand_id
1 'polypeptide(L)'
;TMIINSKNIFGILFMPVYIISTLLSHKQEQKIYQEKIKKDPSLKLPSLESYPDYKEALKFKNHLSYKLGQALIKANKTWYKGGYVKLAFKIRKLKKVKI
;
A
#
# COMPACT_ATOMS: atom_id res chain seq x y z
N THR A 1 -2.21 8.82 -10.96
CA THR A 1 -2.33 7.97 -12.17
C THR A 1 -3.27 6.78 -11.95
N MET A 2 -3.03 5.89 -10.99
CA MET A 2 -3.89 4.69 -10.76
C MET A 2 -5.38 4.99 -10.49
N ILE A 3 -5.70 6.01 -9.68
CA ILE A 3 -7.09 6.41 -9.36
C ILE A 3 -7.84 6.99 -10.56
N ILE A 4 -7.10 7.60 -11.50
CA ILE A 4 -7.67 8.18 -12.72
C ILE A 4 -7.95 7.04 -13.71
N ASN A 5 -6.98 6.13 -13.87
CA ASN A 5 -7.10 5.00 -14.80
C ASN A 5 -8.18 3.98 -14.35
N SER A 6 -8.50 3.90 -13.06
CA SER A 6 -9.59 3.05 -12.58
C SER A 6 -10.99 3.50 -12.99
N LYS A 7 -11.15 4.69 -13.61
CA LYS A 7 -12.44 5.20 -14.09
C LYS A 7 -12.74 4.84 -15.56
N ASN A 8 -11.78 4.29 -16.29
CA ASN A 8 -11.91 3.92 -17.71
C ASN A 8 -11.73 2.40 -17.87
N ILE A 9 -12.57 1.73 -18.66
CA ILE A 9 -12.49 0.29 -18.94
C ILE A 9 -11.11 -0.09 -19.49
N PHE A 10 -10.60 0.67 -20.48
CA PHE A 10 -9.26 0.44 -21.00
C PHE A 10 -8.19 0.69 -19.95
N GLY A 11 -8.39 1.73 -19.13
CA GLY A 11 -7.53 2.02 -17.98
C GLY A 11 -7.43 0.81 -17.06
N ILE A 12 -8.56 0.22 -16.64
CA ILE A 12 -8.66 -0.97 -15.79
C ILE A 12 -7.95 -2.18 -16.43
N LEU A 13 -8.17 -2.42 -17.73
CA LEU A 13 -7.55 -3.55 -18.43
C LEU A 13 -6.02 -3.45 -18.43
N PHE A 14 -5.47 -2.25 -18.60
CA PHE A 14 -4.03 -2.00 -18.58
C PHE A 14 -3.45 -1.68 -17.19
N MET A 15 -4.29 -1.59 -16.14
CA MET A 15 -3.84 -1.36 -14.75
C MET A 15 -2.74 -2.33 -14.29
N PRO A 16 -2.82 -3.64 -14.57
CA PRO A 16 -1.77 -4.57 -14.18
C PRO A 16 -0.39 -4.18 -14.74
N VAL A 17 -0.33 -3.73 -15.99
CA VAL A 17 0.90 -3.30 -16.65
C VAL A 17 1.47 -2.06 -15.96
N TYR A 18 0.64 -1.07 -15.64
CA TYR A 18 1.08 0.14 -14.93
C TYR A 18 1.57 -0.16 -13.50
N ILE A 19 0.93 -1.09 -12.79
CA ILE A 19 1.38 -1.51 -11.45
C ILE A 19 2.75 -2.20 -11.54
N ILE A 20 2.97 -3.05 -12.55
CA ILE A 20 4.25 -3.70 -12.76
C ILE A 20 5.33 -2.67 -13.09
N SER A 21 5.07 -1.73 -14.00
CA SER A 21 6.05 -0.71 -14.39
C SER A 21 6.45 0.18 -13.21
N THR A 22 5.48 0.66 -12.43
CA THR A 22 5.75 1.46 -11.22
C THR A 22 6.55 0.70 -10.17
N LEU A 23 6.27 -0.60 -9.99
CA LEU A 23 7.06 -1.45 -9.09
C LEU A 23 8.52 -1.59 -9.57
N LEU A 24 8.74 -1.73 -10.88
CA LEU A 24 10.07 -1.83 -11.45
C LEU A 24 10.85 -0.52 -11.32
N SER A 25 10.22 0.62 -11.65
CA SER A 25 10.81 1.95 -11.48
C SER A 25 11.22 2.20 -10.02
N HIS A 26 10.32 1.89 -9.08
CA HIS A 26 10.62 2.06 -7.66
C HIS A 26 11.79 1.19 -7.19
N LYS A 27 11.86 -0.08 -7.63
CA LYS A 27 13.01 -0.96 -7.33
C LYS A 27 14.31 -0.39 -7.88
N GLN A 28 14.28 0.21 -9.07
CA GLN A 28 15.46 0.82 -9.68
C GLN A 28 15.90 2.07 -8.92
N GLU A 29 14.97 2.96 -8.58
CA GLU A 29 15.23 4.15 -7.76
C GLU A 29 15.83 3.78 -6.39
N GLN A 30 15.31 2.72 -5.74
CA GLN A 30 15.89 2.23 -4.49
C GLN A 30 17.34 1.80 -4.67
N LYS A 31 17.69 1.06 -5.73
CA LYS A 31 19.09 0.68 -6.00
C LYS A 31 19.97 1.90 -6.18
N ILE A 32 19.52 2.87 -6.98
CA ILE A 32 20.24 4.12 -7.22
C ILE A 32 20.44 4.89 -5.91
N TYR A 33 19.42 4.95 -5.07
CA TYR A 33 19.49 5.59 -3.75
C TYR A 33 20.53 4.92 -2.84
N GLN A 34 20.58 3.58 -2.80
CA GLN A 34 21.60 2.87 -2.01
C GLN A 34 23.01 3.18 -2.51
N GLU A 35 23.24 3.23 -3.83
CA GLU A 35 24.54 3.60 -4.39
C GLU A 35 24.92 5.06 -4.09
N LYS A 36 23.95 5.98 -4.06
CA LYS A 36 24.18 7.37 -3.66
C LYS A 36 24.60 7.48 -2.19
N ILE A 37 23.94 6.77 -1.28
CA ILE A 37 24.31 6.77 0.15
C ILE A 37 25.68 6.12 0.38
N LYS A 38 26.05 5.09 -0.38
CA LYS A 38 27.39 4.48 -0.29
C LYS A 38 28.50 5.47 -0.66
N LYS A 39 28.24 6.33 -1.66
CA LYS A 39 29.18 7.38 -2.09
C LYS A 39 29.20 8.56 -1.13
N ASP A 40 28.03 8.96 -0.63
CA ASP A 40 27.87 10.06 0.32
C ASP A 40 26.87 9.67 1.43
N PRO A 41 27.37 9.24 2.60
CA PRO A 41 26.53 8.84 3.73
C PRO A 41 25.62 9.95 4.28
N SER A 42 25.93 11.23 4.02
CA SER A 42 25.13 12.37 4.51
C SER A 42 23.76 12.46 3.85
N LEU A 43 23.60 11.87 2.64
CA LEU A 43 22.34 11.84 1.89
C LEU A 43 21.31 10.84 2.45
N LYS A 44 21.66 10.09 3.50
CA LYS A 44 20.77 9.10 4.09
C LYS A 44 19.57 9.80 4.74
N LEU A 45 18.38 9.49 4.23
CA LEU A 45 17.12 9.93 4.84
C LEU A 45 17.01 9.41 6.28
N PRO A 46 16.47 10.22 7.20
CA PRO A 46 16.26 9.79 8.56
C PRO A 46 15.13 8.74 8.63
N SER A 47 15.01 8.07 9.78
CA SER A 47 13.95 7.08 9.99
C SER A 47 12.56 7.70 9.82
N LEU A 48 11.58 6.93 9.33
CA LEU A 48 10.19 7.40 9.17
C LEU A 48 9.59 8.01 10.46
N GLU A 49 10.06 7.61 11.63
CA GLU A 49 9.56 8.09 12.92
C GLU A 49 10.02 9.50 13.28
N SER A 50 11.11 9.98 12.67
CA SER A 50 11.64 11.32 12.93
C SER A 50 10.92 12.40 12.12
N TYR A 51 10.04 12.01 11.20
CA TYR A 51 9.27 12.97 10.41
C TYR A 51 8.15 13.58 11.25
N PRO A 52 7.89 14.89 11.13
CA PRO A 52 6.95 15.60 12.00
C PRO A 52 5.51 15.10 11.87
N ASP A 53 5.12 14.60 10.70
CA ASP A 53 3.79 14.08 10.37
C ASP A 53 3.61 12.59 10.74
N TYR A 54 4.65 11.90 11.23
CA TYR A 54 4.59 10.46 11.53
C TYR A 54 3.44 10.09 12.47
N LYS A 55 3.25 10.87 13.54
CA LYS A 55 2.17 10.66 14.52
C LYS A 55 0.78 10.83 13.89
N GLU A 56 0.63 11.75 12.95
CA GLU A 56 -0.60 11.95 12.21
C GLU A 56 -0.84 10.81 11.23
N ALA A 57 0.19 10.39 10.48
CA ALA A 57 0.16 9.23 9.60
C ALA A 57 -0.29 7.95 10.31
N LEU A 58 0.11 7.75 11.58
CA LEU A 58 -0.32 6.61 12.39
C LEU A 58 -1.83 6.61 12.68
N LYS A 59 -2.45 7.78 12.86
CA LYS A 59 -3.91 7.88 13.04
C LYS A 59 -4.66 7.34 11.84
N PHE A 60 -4.08 7.44 10.63
CA PHE A 60 -4.73 6.94 9.42
C PHE A 60 -4.92 5.42 9.41
N LYS A 61 -4.11 4.67 10.16
CA LYS A 61 -4.27 3.22 10.31
C LYS A 61 -5.61 2.85 10.95
N ASN A 62 -6.24 3.79 11.67
CA ASN A 62 -7.55 3.58 12.27
C ASN A 62 -8.72 3.78 11.31
N HIS A 63 -8.52 4.44 10.15
CA HIS A 63 -9.58 4.63 9.18
C HIS A 63 -10.07 3.31 8.60
N LEU A 64 -11.36 3.30 8.25
CA LEU A 64 -12.03 2.16 7.64
C LEU A 64 -11.32 1.71 6.36
N SER A 65 -11.02 2.64 5.45
CA SER A 65 -10.36 2.35 4.16
C SER A 65 -9.02 1.63 4.35
N TYR A 66 -8.22 2.04 5.34
CA TYR A 66 -6.96 1.39 5.66
C TYR A 66 -7.18 -0.04 6.19
N LYS A 67 -8.07 -0.19 7.18
CA LYS A 67 -8.41 -1.50 7.77
C LYS A 67 -8.97 -2.48 6.75
N LEU A 68 -9.78 -2.00 5.80
CA LEU A 68 -10.32 -2.77 4.69
C LEU A 68 -9.21 -3.21 3.74
N GLY A 69 -8.36 -2.28 3.28
CA GLY A 69 -7.22 -2.60 2.43
C GLY A 69 -6.28 -3.63 3.07
N GLN A 70 -5.97 -3.45 4.36
CA GLN A 70 -5.16 -4.40 5.12
C GLN A 70 -5.82 -5.79 5.22
N ALA A 71 -7.14 -5.85 5.44
CA ALA A 71 -7.87 -7.11 5.46
C ALA A 71 -7.87 -7.80 4.09
N LEU A 72 -8.03 -7.05 3.00
CA LEU A 72 -7.99 -7.55 1.64
C LEU A 72 -6.61 -8.15 1.29
N ILE A 73 -5.52 -7.43 1.60
CA ILE A 73 -4.15 -7.94 1.40
C ILE A 73 -3.93 -9.24 2.15
N LYS A 74 -4.40 -9.33 3.41
CA LYS A 74 -4.29 -10.55 4.21
C LYS A 74 -5.09 -11.70 3.58
N ALA A 75 -6.30 -11.42 3.09
CA ALA A 75 -7.14 -12.40 2.42
C ALA A 75 -6.47 -12.95 1.15
N ASN A 76 -5.89 -12.08 0.32
CA ASN A 76 -5.11 -12.47 -0.85
C ASN A 76 -3.94 -13.37 -0.49
N LYS A 77 -3.21 -13.11 0.60
CA LYS A 77 -2.09 -13.96 1.04
C LYS A 77 -2.52 -15.32 1.56
N THR A 78 -3.74 -15.44 2.09
CA THR A 78 -4.28 -16.69 2.66
C THR A 78 -5.46 -17.21 1.86
N TRP A 79 -5.54 -16.92 0.56
CA TRP A 79 -6.69 -17.22 -0.28
C TRP A 79 -7.00 -18.73 -0.28
N TYR A 80 -5.96 -19.56 -0.40
CA TYR A 80 -6.00 -21.02 -0.36
C TYR A 80 -6.45 -21.61 1.00
N LYS A 81 -6.48 -20.81 2.07
CA LYS A 81 -6.99 -21.18 3.40
C LYS A 81 -8.36 -20.55 3.70
N GLY A 82 -9.12 -20.17 2.68
CA GLY A 82 -10.40 -19.49 2.85
C GLY A 82 -10.27 -18.03 3.29
N GLY A 83 -9.18 -17.35 2.91
CA GLY A 83 -8.90 -15.96 3.28
C GLY A 83 -10.05 -14.99 2.95
N TYR A 84 -10.75 -15.18 1.83
CA TYR A 84 -11.89 -14.35 1.44
C TYR A 84 -13.15 -14.59 2.27
N VAL A 85 -13.38 -15.81 2.74
CA VAL A 85 -14.47 -16.09 3.69
C VAL A 85 -14.22 -15.32 4.99
N LYS A 86 -12.98 -15.36 5.49
CA LYS A 86 -12.55 -14.58 6.67
C LYS A 86 -12.65 -13.07 6.42
N LEU A 87 -12.38 -12.61 5.21
CA LEU A 87 -12.56 -11.21 4.81
C LEU A 87 -14.01 -10.77 4.93
N ALA A 88 -14.96 -11.54 4.40
CA ALA A 88 -16.39 -11.22 4.48
C ALA A 88 -16.86 -11.05 5.94
N PHE A 89 -16.45 -11.97 6.83
CA PHE A 89 -16.73 -11.84 8.27
C PHE A 89 -16.09 -10.60 8.89
N LYS A 90 -14.84 -10.29 8.51
CA LYS A 90 -14.12 -9.11 9.01
C LYS A 90 -14.77 -7.80 8.54
N ILE A 91 -15.21 -7.72 7.28
CA ILE A 91 -15.97 -6.58 6.75
C ILE A 91 -17.28 -6.41 7.51
N ARG A 92 -18.01 -7.50 7.77
CA ARG A 92 -19.26 -7.45 8.56
C ARG A 92 -19.02 -6.91 9.97
N LYS A 93 -17.91 -7.29 10.62
CA LYS A 93 -17.52 -6.76 11.94
C LYS A 93 -17.14 -5.28 11.86
N LEU A 94 -16.35 -4.88 10.86
CA LEU A 94 -15.95 -3.49 10.65
C LEU A 94 -17.13 -2.56 10.33
N LYS A 95 -18.17 -3.05 9.65
CA LYS A 95 -19.42 -2.31 9.39
C LYS A 95 -20.31 -2.18 10.64
N LYS A 96 -20.25 -3.15 11.56
CA LYS A 96 -21.01 -3.13 12.82
C LYS A 96 -20.40 -2.22 13.88
N VAL A 97 -19.07 -2.06 13.86
CA VAL A 97 -18.39 -0.99 14.61
C VAL A 97 -18.69 0.30 13.86
N LYS A 98 -19.85 0.89 14.14
CA LYS A 98 -20.34 2.12 13.51
C LYS A 98 -19.27 3.22 13.54
N ILE A 99 -19.26 3.97 12.43
CA ILE A 99 -18.83 5.37 12.33
C ILE A 99 -19.72 6.20 13.27
#